data_AF-A0A8J7L5L5-F1
#
_entry.id   AF-A0A8J7L5L5-F1
#
_cell.length_a   1.000
_cell.length_b   1.000
_cell.length_c   1.000
_cell.angle_alpha   90.00
_cell.angle_beta   90.00
_cell.angle_gamma   90.00
#
_symmetry.space_group_name_H-M   'P 1'
#
loop_
_entity.id
_entity.type
_entity.pdbx_description
1 polymer ?
#
loop_
_entity_poly.entity_id
_entity_poly.type
_entity_poly.pdbx_seq_one_letter_code
_entity_poly.pdbx_strand_id
1 'polypeptide(L)'
;MLNSHLLHQVSLMFSDNFQEHRKDISALRFTPDHHLWFGSDETSSIERLSFVDSQNFAKHKQFRVAEFISLPESENNEIDIEGIAYDDYYLWFVGSHSWKREKTKTENNDPENILRLTQIESEHNRYILGKIPLIDGELLASCPHPQNPDVQLSAAKLDLKKDGNLLTKHLADDPHLGLFINAKIPGKDNGFDIEGIAVYQNRIFLGLRGPVLRGWAMMLEIELENSSPDVMKLQKIGADKQRYKKHFVWLNGLGIRDLCLDGDDLLILAGPTMVLDGKVQVYRLKNGVNMQENVLNNPELLLDLPYGNGDDRPEGITLFNDITGVPSLLVVYDSPAQNRLVGDSGVMADVFSLD
;
A
#
# COMPACT_ATOMS: atom_id res chain seq x y z
N MET A 1 -27.16 7.56 -6.46
CA MET A 1 -25.85 7.26 -5.83
C MET A 1 -25.51 5.85 -6.29
N LEU A 2 -24.30 5.62 -6.81
CA LEU A 2 -23.84 4.24 -6.96
C LEU A 2 -23.74 3.70 -5.54
N ASN A 3 -24.53 2.68 -5.21
CA ASN A 3 -24.43 2.00 -3.93
C ASN A 3 -23.59 0.76 -4.15
N SER A 4 -22.62 0.53 -3.26
CA SER A 4 -21.90 -0.74 -3.21
C SER A 4 -22.85 -1.88 -2.84
N HIS A 5 -22.72 -3.01 -3.52
CA HIS A 5 -23.50 -4.21 -3.25
C HIS A 5 -22.61 -5.22 -2.51
N LEU A 6 -22.80 -5.33 -1.20
CA LEU A 6 -22.12 -6.32 -0.35
C LEU A 6 -22.62 -7.72 -0.70
N LEU A 7 -21.72 -8.59 -1.12
CA LEU A 7 -22.02 -9.99 -1.44
C LEU A 7 -22.03 -10.85 -0.18
N HIS A 8 -20.94 -10.82 0.58
CA HIS A 8 -20.77 -11.52 1.86
C HIS A 8 -19.55 -10.96 2.60
N GLN A 9 -19.29 -11.49 3.79
CA GLN A 9 -18.12 -11.18 4.58
C GLN A 9 -17.20 -12.40 4.69
N VAL A 10 -15.91 -12.15 4.80
CA VAL A 10 -14.86 -13.17 4.94
C VAL A 10 -14.18 -12.99 6.30
N SER A 11 -14.00 -14.09 7.02
CA SER A 11 -13.28 -14.11 8.29
C SER A 11 -11.78 -14.25 8.05
N LEU A 12 -11.00 -13.35 8.64
CA LEU A 12 -9.55 -13.35 8.64
C LEU A 12 -9.05 -13.71 10.04
N MET A 13 -8.45 -14.90 10.19
CA MET A 13 -8.03 -15.45 11.48
C MET A 13 -6.52 -15.42 11.65
N PHE A 14 -6.04 -14.54 12.51
CA PHE A 14 -4.62 -14.36 12.82
C PHE A 14 -4.17 -15.23 13.99
N SER A 15 -2.86 -15.43 14.17
CA SER A 15 -2.31 -16.09 15.37
C SER A 15 -2.00 -15.07 16.47
N ASP A 16 -1.73 -15.58 17.68
CA ASP A 16 -1.57 -14.79 18.90
C ASP A 16 -0.53 -13.66 18.80
N ASN A 17 0.53 -13.85 18.02
CA ASN A 17 1.58 -12.86 17.78
C ASN A 17 1.16 -11.66 16.92
N PHE A 18 -0.03 -11.67 16.32
CA PHE A 18 -0.56 -10.56 15.51
C PHE A 18 -1.95 -10.09 15.96
N GLN A 19 -2.41 -10.56 17.12
CA GLN A 19 -3.75 -10.22 17.61
C GLN A 19 -3.95 -8.72 17.79
N GLU A 20 -2.98 -8.01 18.37
CA GLU A 20 -3.10 -6.57 18.61
C GLU A 20 -3.17 -5.79 17.28
N HIS A 21 -2.38 -6.20 16.29
CA HIS A 21 -2.23 -5.55 14.99
C HIS A 21 -3.29 -5.94 13.95
N ARG A 22 -4.22 -6.85 14.27
CA ARG A 22 -5.34 -7.20 13.36
C ARG A 22 -6.30 -6.04 13.06
N LYS A 23 -6.11 -4.91 13.75
CA LYS A 23 -6.88 -3.67 13.61
C LYS A 23 -6.19 -2.63 12.73
N ASP A 24 -4.93 -2.89 12.40
CA ASP A 24 -3.96 -1.96 11.85
C ASP A 24 -3.53 -2.44 10.45
N ILE A 25 -4.45 -3.09 9.73
CA ILE A 25 -4.21 -3.66 8.39
C ILE A 25 -4.35 -2.53 7.37
N SER A 26 -3.26 -2.26 6.68
CA SER A 26 -3.14 -1.16 5.71
C SER A 26 -3.08 -1.67 4.26
N ALA A 27 -2.43 -2.81 4.02
CA ALA A 27 -2.20 -3.35 2.68
C ALA A 27 -2.79 -4.75 2.48
N LEU A 28 -3.21 -5.07 1.25
CA LEU A 28 -3.82 -6.36 0.92
C LEU A 28 -3.42 -6.85 -0.48
N ARG A 29 -3.04 -8.12 -0.59
CA ARG A 29 -2.93 -8.78 -1.91
C ARG A 29 -3.33 -10.25 -1.88
N PHE A 30 -4.29 -10.62 -2.74
CA PHE A 30 -4.57 -12.03 -3.04
C PHE A 30 -3.66 -12.54 -4.15
N THR A 31 -3.06 -13.71 -3.95
CA THR A 31 -2.11 -14.33 -4.89
C THR A 31 -2.66 -15.64 -5.50
N PRO A 32 -2.15 -16.07 -6.67
CA PRO A 32 -2.69 -17.24 -7.40
C PRO A 32 -2.62 -18.58 -6.64
N ASP A 33 -1.77 -18.68 -5.63
CA ASP A 33 -1.65 -19.82 -4.72
C ASP A 33 -2.66 -19.79 -3.56
N HIS A 34 -3.67 -18.93 -3.66
CA HIS A 34 -4.75 -18.75 -2.69
C HIS A 34 -4.28 -18.29 -1.30
N HIS A 35 -3.31 -17.38 -1.28
CA HIS A 35 -2.88 -16.66 -0.08
C HIS A 35 -3.35 -15.21 -0.10
N LEU A 36 -3.76 -14.69 1.05
CA LEU A 36 -3.86 -13.26 1.30
C LEU A 36 -2.62 -12.80 2.02
N TRP A 37 -1.98 -11.77 1.48
CA TRP A 37 -0.81 -11.10 2.02
C TRP A 37 -1.21 -9.74 2.58
N PHE A 38 -0.67 -9.39 3.74
CA PHE A 38 -1.02 -8.18 4.45
C PHE A 38 0.21 -7.39 4.89
N GLY A 39 0.05 -6.08 4.87
CA GLY A 39 0.91 -5.11 5.56
C GLY A 39 0.15 -4.50 6.73
N SER A 40 0.88 -3.94 7.67
CA SER A 40 0.32 -3.17 8.78
C SER A 40 1.13 -1.90 9.01
N ASP A 41 0.46 -0.85 9.48
CA ASP A 41 1.09 0.43 9.79
C ASP A 41 1.90 0.40 11.10
N GLU A 42 1.68 -0.62 11.95
CA GLU A 42 2.29 -0.72 13.30
C GLU A 42 3.42 -1.78 13.39
N THR A 43 3.80 -2.45 12.28
CA THR A 43 4.80 -3.54 12.31
C THR A 43 5.88 -3.42 11.23
N SER A 44 6.92 -4.24 11.34
CA SER A 44 7.97 -4.40 10.32
C SER A 44 7.89 -5.75 9.59
N SER A 45 6.76 -6.45 9.68
CA SER A 45 6.55 -7.79 9.15
C SER A 45 5.51 -7.79 8.03
N ILE A 46 5.57 -8.84 7.22
CA ILE A 46 4.55 -9.16 6.22
C ILE A 46 3.80 -10.38 6.74
N GLU A 47 2.48 -10.32 6.70
CA GLU A 47 1.63 -11.40 7.18
C GLU A 47 0.98 -12.14 6.01
N ARG A 48 0.71 -13.44 6.21
CA ARG A 48 0.03 -14.29 5.22
C ARG A 48 -1.07 -15.11 5.88
N LEU A 49 -2.25 -15.11 5.29
CA LEU A 49 -3.31 -16.07 5.57
C LEU A 49 -3.54 -16.99 4.37
N SER A 50 -3.78 -18.27 4.63
CA SER A 50 -4.16 -19.25 3.62
C SER A 50 -5.67 -19.38 3.52
N PHE A 51 -6.18 -19.49 2.29
CA PHE A 51 -7.55 -19.87 2.02
C PHE A 51 -7.88 -21.22 2.67
N VAL A 52 -8.99 -21.27 3.40
CA VAL A 52 -9.54 -22.50 4.00
C VAL A 52 -10.81 -22.90 3.25
N ASP A 53 -11.73 -21.96 3.11
CA ASP A 53 -12.96 -22.10 2.33
C ASP A 53 -13.46 -20.71 1.90
N SER A 54 -14.58 -20.66 1.18
CA SER A 54 -15.11 -19.44 0.56
C SER A 54 -15.35 -18.26 1.51
N GLN A 55 -15.43 -18.48 2.83
CA GLN A 55 -15.65 -17.42 3.82
C GLN A 55 -14.55 -17.34 4.88
N ASN A 56 -13.48 -18.15 4.79
CA ASN A 56 -12.50 -18.26 5.86
C ASN A 56 -11.07 -18.28 5.33
N PHE A 57 -10.25 -17.37 5.86
CA PHE A 57 -8.80 -17.39 5.75
C PHE A 57 -8.18 -17.55 7.14
N ALA A 58 -7.19 -18.44 7.24
CA ALA A 58 -6.55 -18.75 8.51
C ALA A 58 -5.11 -19.21 8.27
N LYS A 59 -4.56 -20.05 9.16
CA LYS A 59 -3.18 -20.58 9.06
C LYS A 59 -2.16 -19.46 8.91
N HIS A 60 -2.32 -18.47 9.79
CA HIS A 60 -1.48 -17.29 9.82
C HIS A 60 0.00 -17.62 9.87
N LYS A 61 0.77 -16.92 9.05
CA LYS A 61 2.23 -16.95 9.05
C LYS A 61 2.78 -15.55 8.94
N GLN A 62 3.70 -15.25 9.85
CA GLN A 62 4.43 -14.00 9.90
C GLN A 62 5.81 -14.14 9.25
N PHE A 63 6.19 -13.14 8.46
CA PHE A 63 7.49 -13.02 7.84
C PHE A 63 8.16 -11.71 8.27
N ARG A 64 9.25 -11.82 9.01
CA ARG A 64 10.02 -10.63 9.43
C ARG A 64 10.83 -10.12 8.24
N VAL A 65 10.57 -8.90 7.79
CA VAL A 65 11.27 -8.33 6.62
C VAL A 65 12.78 -8.28 6.84
N ALA A 66 13.22 -8.06 8.09
CA ALA A 66 14.63 -8.04 8.48
C ALA A 66 15.39 -9.35 8.19
N GLU A 67 14.70 -10.48 8.01
CA GLU A 67 15.31 -11.76 7.64
C GLU A 67 15.71 -11.83 6.15
N PHE A 68 15.15 -10.95 5.32
CA PHE A 68 15.35 -10.91 3.87
C PHE A 68 16.07 -9.64 3.41
N ILE A 69 15.78 -8.51 4.05
CA ILE A 69 16.26 -7.18 3.67
C ILE A 69 16.82 -6.50 4.91
N SER A 70 18.05 -6.00 4.83
CA SER A 70 18.63 -5.19 5.90
C SER A 70 17.85 -3.88 6.07
N LEU A 71 17.22 -3.68 7.22
CA LEU A 71 16.50 -2.45 7.53
C LEU A 71 17.48 -1.31 7.91
N PRO A 72 17.16 -0.04 7.64
CA PRO A 72 17.98 1.10 8.06
C PRO A 72 17.95 1.34 9.57
N GLU A 73 16.89 0.90 10.26
CA GLU A 73 16.74 0.97 11.71
C GLU A 73 16.39 -0.40 12.30
N SER A 74 16.14 -0.44 13.61
CA SER A 74 15.66 -1.64 14.31
C SER A 74 14.38 -2.16 13.67
N GLU A 75 14.20 -3.49 13.65
CA GLU A 75 12.93 -4.11 13.26
C GLU A 75 11.78 -3.83 14.24
N ASN A 76 12.07 -3.29 15.42
CA ASN A 76 11.01 -2.82 16.33
C ASN A 76 10.39 -1.50 15.87
N ASN A 77 11.02 -0.80 14.91
CA ASN A 77 10.43 0.38 14.27
C ASN A 77 9.61 -0.09 13.07
N GLU A 78 8.41 0.47 12.91
CA GLU A 78 7.47 0.06 11.87
C GLU A 78 8.03 0.37 10.48
N ILE A 79 7.69 -0.47 9.51
CA ILE A 79 7.91 -0.14 8.09
C ILE A 79 6.75 0.71 7.57
N ASP A 80 5.60 0.69 8.25
CA ASP A 80 4.37 1.35 7.80
C ASP A 80 4.01 0.80 6.41
N ILE A 81 3.82 -0.53 6.29
CA ILE A 81 3.65 -1.18 4.98
C ILE A 81 2.26 -0.86 4.46
N GLU A 82 2.17 0.14 3.59
CA GLU A 82 0.90 0.62 3.07
C GLU A 82 0.49 -0.05 1.75
N GLY A 83 1.44 -0.65 1.02
CA GLY A 83 1.14 -1.29 -0.26
C GLY A 83 1.84 -2.63 -0.45
N ILE A 84 1.12 -3.60 -1.03
CA ILE A 84 1.64 -4.90 -1.44
C ILE A 84 1.18 -5.25 -2.86
N ALA A 85 2.10 -5.72 -3.69
CA ALA A 85 1.81 -6.23 -5.03
C ALA A 85 2.51 -7.57 -5.28
N TYR A 86 2.02 -8.32 -6.26
CA TYR A 86 2.63 -9.57 -6.70
C TYR A 86 2.81 -9.56 -8.21
N ASP A 87 4.04 -9.76 -8.67
CA ASP A 87 4.36 -9.92 -10.08
C ASP A 87 5.67 -10.71 -10.23
N ASP A 88 5.76 -11.56 -11.26
CA ASP A 88 6.94 -12.34 -11.63
C ASP A 88 7.67 -13.03 -10.46
N TYR A 89 6.92 -13.78 -9.64
CA TYR A 89 7.44 -14.51 -8.46
C TYR A 89 8.07 -13.61 -7.39
N TYR A 90 7.74 -12.33 -7.37
CA TYR A 90 8.10 -11.41 -6.29
C TYR A 90 6.86 -10.90 -5.57
N LEU A 91 6.92 -10.91 -4.25
CA LEU A 91 6.08 -10.05 -3.43
C LEU A 91 6.79 -8.69 -3.31
N TRP A 92 6.16 -7.65 -3.84
CA TRP A 92 6.57 -6.27 -3.73
C TRP A 92 5.85 -5.61 -2.56
N PHE A 93 6.54 -4.73 -1.86
CA PHE A 93 5.94 -3.96 -0.77
C PHE A 93 6.58 -2.57 -0.67
N VAL A 94 5.82 -1.62 -0.14
CA VAL A 94 6.25 -0.23 0.02
C VAL A 94 5.80 0.31 1.37
N GLY A 95 6.69 1.02 2.06
CA GLY A 95 6.35 1.82 3.22
C GLY A 95 5.74 3.17 2.83
N SER A 96 5.18 3.93 3.77
CA SER A 96 4.52 5.21 3.44
C SER A 96 5.41 6.32 2.87
N HIS A 97 6.73 6.26 3.12
CA HIS A 97 7.69 7.33 2.80
C HIS A 97 7.31 8.70 3.39
N SER A 98 6.53 8.71 4.46
CA SER A 98 5.95 9.92 5.03
C SER A 98 6.69 10.42 6.28
N TRP A 99 6.56 11.72 6.52
CA TRP A 99 6.78 12.29 7.85
C TRP A 99 5.49 12.17 8.66
N LYS A 100 5.60 12.07 9.99
CA LYS A 100 4.45 12.03 10.90
C LYS A 100 4.48 13.21 11.87
N ARG A 101 3.28 13.76 12.14
CA ARG A 101 3.06 14.74 13.21
C ARG A 101 2.67 13.99 14.47
N GLU A 102 3.26 14.39 15.57
CA GLU A 102 2.97 13.76 16.85
C GLU A 102 1.53 14.01 17.30
N LYS A 103 0.80 12.94 17.62
CA LYS A 103 -0.58 13.01 18.12
C LYS A 103 -0.61 13.53 19.56
N THR A 104 -1.74 14.11 19.95
CA THR A 104 -1.99 14.46 21.35
C THR A 104 -2.04 13.21 22.22
N LYS A 105 -1.75 13.40 23.51
CA LYS A 105 -1.70 12.35 24.52
C LYS A 105 -2.68 12.67 25.63
N THR A 106 -3.42 11.66 26.10
CA THR A 106 -4.45 11.81 27.14
C THR A 106 -3.89 12.23 28.50
N GLU A 107 -2.63 11.89 28.75
CA GLU A 107 -1.88 12.18 29.97
C GLU A 107 -1.29 13.60 30.01
N ASN A 108 -1.20 14.27 28.85
CA ASN A 108 -0.69 15.63 28.72
C ASN A 108 -1.79 16.66 28.95
N ASN A 109 -1.44 17.83 29.51
CA ASN A 109 -2.34 18.99 29.54
C ASN A 109 -2.40 19.71 28.17
N ASP A 110 -3.36 20.63 28.00
CA ASP A 110 -3.57 21.34 26.74
C ASP A 110 -2.31 22.09 26.23
N PRO A 111 -1.60 22.90 27.05
CA PRO A 111 -0.33 23.50 26.63
C PRO A 111 0.73 22.50 26.15
N GLU A 112 0.89 21.37 26.84
CA GLU A 112 1.81 20.29 26.46
C GLU A 112 1.41 19.66 25.12
N ASN A 113 0.11 19.41 24.93
CA ASN A 113 -0.42 18.86 23.68
C ASN A 113 -0.29 19.85 22.51
N ILE A 114 -0.51 21.15 22.74
CA ILE A 114 -0.28 22.19 21.73
C ILE A 114 1.19 22.22 21.32
N LEU A 115 2.12 22.14 22.28
CA LEU A 115 3.54 22.09 21.97
C LEU A 115 3.92 20.79 21.25
N ARG A 116 3.35 19.65 21.65
CA ARG A 116 3.59 18.35 21.02
C ARG A 116 3.20 18.34 19.55
N LEU A 117 2.10 19.01 19.16
CA LEU A 117 1.70 19.15 17.76
C LEU A 117 2.73 19.87 16.88
N THR A 118 3.71 20.56 17.47
CA THR A 118 4.82 21.16 16.71
C THR A 118 5.88 20.14 16.27
N GLN A 119 5.88 18.94 16.87
CA GLN A 119 6.86 17.89 16.60
C GLN A 119 6.50 17.14 15.32
N ILE A 120 7.50 17.04 14.44
CA ILE A 120 7.45 16.29 13.18
C ILE A 120 8.65 15.35 13.20
N GLU A 121 8.38 14.07 12.95
CA GLU A 121 9.39 13.01 12.94
C GLU A 121 9.17 12.07 11.76
N SER A 122 10.16 11.23 11.50
CA SER A 122 10.04 10.15 10.52
C SER A 122 10.94 9.00 10.95
N GLU A 123 10.54 7.80 10.62
CA GLU A 123 11.27 6.56 10.86
C GLU A 123 11.89 6.12 9.54
N HIS A 124 13.17 5.73 9.55
CA HIS A 124 13.87 5.46 8.29
C HIS A 124 13.35 4.18 7.61
N ASN A 125 12.78 3.25 8.39
CA ASN A 125 12.15 2.04 7.87
C ASN A 125 10.97 2.34 6.92
N ARG A 126 10.28 3.49 7.10
CA ARG A 126 9.13 3.93 6.27
C ARG A 126 9.49 4.19 4.80
N TYR A 127 10.78 4.34 4.46
CA TYR A 127 11.26 4.64 3.11
C TYR A 127 11.67 3.41 2.30
N ILE A 128 11.25 2.22 2.73
CA ILE A 128 11.55 0.98 2.02
C ILE A 128 10.57 0.81 0.85
N LEU A 129 11.13 0.59 -0.34
CA LEU A 129 10.46 -0.06 -1.45
C LEU A 129 11.23 -1.36 -1.72
N GLY A 130 10.59 -2.50 -1.46
CA GLY A 130 11.24 -3.80 -1.46
C GLY A 130 10.56 -4.82 -2.36
N LYS A 131 11.31 -5.86 -2.70
CA LYS A 131 10.79 -7.09 -3.29
C LYS A 131 11.42 -8.30 -2.62
N ILE A 132 10.64 -9.36 -2.41
CA ILE A 132 11.11 -10.63 -1.84
C ILE A 132 10.58 -11.76 -2.74
N PRO A 133 11.45 -12.69 -3.21
CA PRO A 133 11.01 -13.87 -3.94
C PRO A 133 9.91 -14.62 -3.18
N LEU A 134 8.82 -14.94 -3.87
CA LEU A 134 7.66 -15.66 -3.35
C LEU A 134 7.43 -16.94 -4.18
N ILE A 135 7.73 -18.09 -3.58
CA ILE A 135 7.61 -19.42 -4.21
C ILE A 135 6.72 -20.30 -3.36
N ASP A 136 5.66 -20.87 -3.94
CA ASP A 136 4.75 -21.82 -3.27
C ASP A 136 4.25 -21.31 -1.90
N GLY A 137 3.89 -20.03 -1.83
CA GLY A 137 3.43 -19.36 -0.60
C GLY A 137 4.53 -18.94 0.36
N GLU A 138 5.80 -19.17 0.05
CA GLU A 138 6.93 -18.93 0.94
C GLU A 138 7.85 -17.82 0.44
N LEU A 139 8.21 -16.91 1.35
CA LEU A 139 9.21 -15.87 1.09
C LEU A 139 10.63 -16.44 1.25
N LEU A 140 11.49 -16.17 0.28
CA LEU A 140 12.87 -16.66 0.24
C LEU A 140 13.85 -15.51 0.03
N ALA A 141 14.99 -15.54 0.73
CA ALA A 141 16.03 -14.51 0.54
C ALA A 141 16.63 -14.55 -0.88
N SER A 142 16.77 -15.75 -1.45
CA SER A 142 17.11 -15.94 -2.87
C SER A 142 16.72 -17.33 -3.34
N CYS A 143 16.40 -17.48 -4.63
CA CYS A 143 16.14 -18.77 -5.27
C CYS A 143 16.33 -18.66 -6.79
N PRO A 144 16.55 -19.78 -7.52
CA PRO A 144 16.44 -19.78 -8.97
C PRO A 144 15.01 -19.41 -9.41
N HIS A 145 14.87 -18.72 -10.54
CA HIS A 145 13.56 -18.40 -11.09
C HIS A 145 12.85 -19.70 -11.56
N PRO A 146 11.59 -19.96 -11.16
CA PRO A 146 10.93 -21.25 -11.40
C PRO A 146 10.81 -21.65 -12.87
N GLN A 147 10.69 -20.67 -13.77
CA GLN A 147 10.57 -20.90 -15.21
C GLN A 147 11.87 -20.65 -15.98
N ASN A 148 12.93 -20.16 -15.30
CA ASN A 148 14.21 -19.86 -15.92
C ASN A 148 15.35 -20.05 -14.90
N PRO A 149 15.78 -21.29 -14.62
CA PRO A 149 16.73 -21.58 -13.53
C PRO A 149 18.10 -20.89 -13.64
N ASP A 150 18.45 -20.36 -14.81
CA ASP A 150 19.68 -19.57 -15.01
C ASP A 150 19.57 -18.14 -14.45
N VAL A 151 18.36 -17.67 -14.14
CA VAL A 151 18.09 -16.39 -13.50
C VAL A 151 17.95 -16.59 -12.00
N GLN A 152 18.80 -15.93 -11.22
CA GLN A 152 18.68 -15.92 -9.76
C GLN A 152 17.75 -14.78 -9.31
N LEU A 153 16.75 -15.12 -8.50
CA LEU A 153 15.92 -14.18 -7.78
C LEU A 153 16.53 -13.89 -6.41
N SER A 154 16.44 -12.65 -5.95
CA SER A 154 16.94 -12.22 -4.65
C SER A 154 16.08 -11.12 -4.05
N ALA A 155 15.93 -11.16 -2.73
CA ALA A 155 15.32 -10.07 -1.99
C ALA A 155 16.18 -8.81 -2.15
N ALA A 156 15.53 -7.68 -2.42
CA ALA A 156 16.23 -6.42 -2.65
C ALA A 156 15.36 -5.24 -2.23
N LYS A 157 16.01 -4.13 -1.89
CA LYS A 157 15.35 -2.84 -1.63
C LYS A 157 15.89 -1.74 -2.52
N LEU A 158 15.08 -0.72 -2.78
CA LEU A 158 15.55 0.51 -3.39
C LEU A 158 16.65 1.14 -2.52
N ASP A 159 17.69 1.63 -3.17
CA ASP A 159 18.85 2.25 -2.53
C ASP A 159 18.45 3.38 -1.56
N LEU A 160 18.69 3.13 -0.27
CA LEU A 160 18.36 4.05 0.82
C LEU A 160 19.34 5.22 0.88
N LYS A 161 18.86 6.36 1.40
CA LYS A 161 19.59 7.60 1.59
C LYS A 161 19.37 8.11 3.01
N LYS A 162 20.17 9.10 3.41
CA LYS A 162 20.15 9.64 4.77
C LYS A 162 18.74 10.06 5.23
N ASP A 163 17.97 10.71 4.35
CA ASP A 163 16.65 11.26 4.67
C ASP A 163 15.56 10.63 3.77
N GLY A 164 15.70 9.36 3.42
CA GLY A 164 14.72 8.61 2.63
C GLY A 164 15.35 7.58 1.69
N ASN A 165 15.04 7.63 0.40
CA ASN A 165 15.62 6.73 -0.60
C ASN A 165 15.94 7.45 -1.91
N LEU A 166 16.39 6.69 -2.90
CA LEU A 166 16.75 7.26 -4.21
C LEU A 166 15.57 7.95 -4.90
N LEU A 167 14.33 7.47 -4.72
CA LEU A 167 13.14 8.09 -5.29
C LEU A 167 12.87 9.45 -4.64
N THR A 168 12.78 9.53 -3.30
CA THR A 168 12.51 10.81 -2.61
C THR A 168 13.60 11.84 -2.87
N LYS A 169 14.86 11.41 -3.02
CA LYS A 169 15.96 12.27 -3.46
C LYS A 169 15.70 12.92 -4.83
N HIS A 170 15.19 12.16 -5.79
CA HIS A 170 14.87 12.69 -7.13
C HIS A 170 13.60 13.55 -7.15
N LEU A 171 12.63 13.24 -6.28
CA LEU A 171 11.40 14.00 -6.15
C LEU A 171 11.59 15.34 -5.41
N ALA A 172 12.65 15.49 -4.61
CA ALA A 172 12.97 16.74 -3.91
C ALA A 172 13.17 17.95 -4.86
N ASP A 173 13.61 17.69 -6.10
CA ASP A 173 13.79 18.71 -7.14
C ASP A 173 12.56 18.83 -8.07
N ASP A 174 11.49 18.05 -7.84
CA ASP A 174 10.30 18.09 -8.68
C ASP A 174 9.48 19.39 -8.49
N PRO A 175 9.02 20.04 -9.57
CA PRO A 175 8.24 21.28 -9.45
C PRO A 175 6.90 21.15 -8.70
N HIS A 176 6.31 19.96 -8.63
CA HIS A 176 5.05 19.73 -7.92
C HIS A 176 5.29 19.15 -6.53
N LEU A 177 6.17 18.14 -6.42
CA LEU A 177 6.36 17.36 -5.19
C LEU A 177 7.49 17.89 -4.31
N GLY A 178 8.48 18.58 -4.88
CA GLY A 178 9.65 19.07 -4.16
C GLY A 178 9.30 19.98 -2.99
N LEU A 179 8.25 20.80 -3.10
CA LEU A 179 7.80 21.64 -1.99
C LEU A 179 7.30 20.82 -0.79
N PHE A 180 6.56 19.73 -1.02
CA PHE A 180 6.04 18.87 0.04
C PHE A 180 7.16 18.08 0.72
N ILE A 181 8.10 17.56 -0.08
CA ILE A 181 9.24 16.79 0.39
C ILE A 181 10.21 17.67 1.17
N ASN A 182 10.62 18.81 0.61
CA ASN A 182 11.61 19.69 1.24
C ASN A 182 11.06 20.36 2.51
N ALA A 183 9.76 20.67 2.54
CA ALA A 183 9.11 21.20 3.74
C ALA A 183 8.79 20.11 4.79
N LYS A 184 9.03 18.83 4.47
CA LYS A 184 8.75 17.69 5.36
C LYS A 184 7.32 17.70 5.88
N ILE A 185 6.37 17.98 4.99
CA ILE A 185 4.95 18.02 5.35
C ILE A 185 4.53 16.60 5.74
N PRO A 186 3.92 16.39 6.92
CA PRO A 186 3.46 15.07 7.34
C PRO A 186 2.40 14.47 6.41
N GLY A 187 2.40 13.14 6.25
CA GLY A 187 1.48 12.45 5.33
C GLY A 187 0.01 12.78 5.62
N LYS A 188 -0.38 12.68 6.91
CA LYS A 188 -1.72 13.00 7.43
C LYS A 188 -2.06 14.51 7.42
N ASP A 189 -1.15 15.37 6.95
CA ASP A 189 -1.33 16.80 6.69
C ASP A 189 -1.31 17.12 5.17
N ASN A 190 -1.68 16.15 4.32
CA ASN A 190 -1.56 16.22 2.85
C ASN A 190 -0.11 16.31 2.35
N GLY A 191 0.84 15.78 3.14
CA GLY A 191 2.24 15.63 2.78
C GLY A 191 2.50 14.49 1.79
N PHE A 192 3.77 14.25 1.47
CA PHE A 192 4.14 13.13 0.60
C PHE A 192 3.91 11.81 1.32
N ASP A 193 3.12 10.95 0.69
CA ASP A 193 2.66 9.70 1.30
C ASP A 193 2.25 8.69 0.21
N ILE A 194 2.95 7.56 0.17
CA ILE A 194 2.71 6.47 -0.78
C ILE A 194 1.90 5.39 -0.06
N GLU A 195 0.73 5.05 -0.58
CA GLU A 195 -0.04 3.93 -0.03
C GLU A 195 -0.27 2.83 -1.08
N GLY A 196 -0.78 3.20 -2.26
CA GLY A 196 -1.00 2.21 -3.32
C GLY A 196 0.26 1.75 -4.06
N ILE A 197 0.33 0.46 -4.39
CA ILE A 197 1.34 -0.11 -5.30
C ILE A 197 0.71 -1.09 -6.29
N ALA A 198 1.06 -0.96 -7.56
CA ALA A 198 0.78 -1.97 -8.58
C ALA A 198 2.04 -2.24 -9.40
N VAL A 199 2.26 -3.51 -9.75
CA VAL A 199 3.41 -3.92 -10.57
C VAL A 199 2.88 -4.66 -11.80
N TYR A 200 3.21 -4.14 -12.97
CA TYR A 200 2.88 -4.76 -14.26
C TYR A 200 4.17 -4.97 -15.02
N GLN A 201 4.61 -6.22 -15.11
CA GLN A 201 5.90 -6.58 -15.69
C GLN A 201 7.03 -5.83 -14.95
N ASN A 202 7.84 -5.04 -15.66
CA ASN A 202 8.94 -4.28 -15.07
C ASN A 202 8.53 -2.90 -14.53
N ARG A 203 7.27 -2.48 -14.69
CA ARG A 203 6.78 -1.15 -14.34
C ARG A 203 6.04 -1.16 -13.01
N ILE A 204 6.43 -0.24 -12.14
CA ILE A 204 5.87 -0.07 -10.81
C ILE A 204 5.11 1.25 -10.77
N PHE A 205 3.84 1.18 -10.37
CA PHE A 205 2.97 2.32 -10.14
C PHE A 205 2.83 2.53 -8.64
N LEU A 206 3.09 3.75 -8.18
CA LEU A 206 2.99 4.15 -6.78
C LEU A 206 1.88 5.20 -6.65
N GLY A 207 0.80 4.84 -5.98
CA GLY A 207 -0.33 5.72 -5.69
C GLY A 207 -0.01 6.63 -4.51
N LEU A 208 -0.20 7.93 -4.69
CA LEU A 208 -0.01 8.87 -3.60
C LEU A 208 -1.33 9.16 -2.92
N ARG A 209 -1.41 8.88 -1.62
CA ARG A 209 -2.45 9.44 -0.76
C ARG A 209 -2.31 10.95 -0.72
N GLY A 210 -1.09 11.43 -0.54
CA GLY A 210 -0.77 12.85 -0.53
C GLY A 210 0.52 13.13 -1.30
N PRO A 211 0.65 14.33 -1.90
CA PRO A 211 -0.31 15.44 -1.86
C PRO A 211 -1.42 15.31 -2.92
N VAL A 212 -2.60 15.86 -2.61
CA VAL A 212 -3.67 16.12 -3.59
C VAL A 212 -3.66 17.60 -4.00
N LEU A 213 -3.64 17.87 -5.31
CA LEU A 213 -3.48 19.20 -5.90
C LEU A 213 -4.78 19.72 -6.49
N ARG A 214 -5.53 20.55 -5.75
CA ARG A 214 -6.82 21.12 -6.19
C ARG A 214 -7.81 20.06 -6.74
N GLY A 215 -7.83 18.88 -6.13
CA GLY A 215 -8.71 17.77 -6.54
C GLY A 215 -8.02 16.67 -7.36
N TRP A 216 -6.79 16.91 -7.82
CA TRP A 216 -6.00 15.95 -8.59
C TRP A 216 -5.10 15.13 -7.69
N ALA A 217 -5.34 13.83 -7.64
CA ALA A 217 -4.41 12.87 -7.07
C ALA A 217 -3.25 12.61 -8.02
N MET A 218 -2.15 12.11 -7.48
CA MET A 218 -0.94 11.84 -8.23
C MET A 218 -0.53 10.38 -8.09
N MET A 219 -0.01 9.83 -9.16
CA MET A 219 0.61 8.51 -9.21
C MET A 219 1.97 8.62 -9.87
N LEU A 220 2.95 7.89 -9.35
CA LEU A 220 4.29 7.79 -9.93
C LEU A 220 4.42 6.48 -10.70
N GLU A 221 5.14 6.51 -11.81
CA GLU A 221 5.56 5.31 -12.53
C GLU A 221 7.09 5.25 -12.53
N ILE A 222 7.65 4.12 -12.12
CA ILE A 222 9.10 3.87 -12.08
C ILE A 222 9.42 2.49 -12.65
N GLU A 223 10.66 2.31 -13.07
CA GLU A 223 11.25 1.01 -13.36
C GLU A 223 12.54 0.88 -12.54
N LEU A 224 12.80 -0.33 -12.06
CA LEU A 224 13.95 -0.63 -11.20
C LEU A 224 14.88 -1.64 -11.86
N GLU A 225 16.17 -1.52 -11.58
CA GLU A 225 17.18 -2.52 -11.94
C GLU A 225 18.06 -2.82 -10.72
N ASN A 226 18.53 -4.05 -10.61
CA ASN A 226 19.46 -4.43 -9.56
C ASN A 226 20.83 -3.78 -9.83
N SER A 227 21.34 -3.01 -8.87
CA SER A 227 22.74 -2.55 -8.84
C SER A 227 23.66 -3.55 -8.14
N SER A 228 23.11 -4.31 -7.20
CA SER A 228 23.69 -5.49 -6.55
C SER A 228 22.53 -6.48 -6.28
N PRO A 229 22.79 -7.71 -5.82
CA PRO A 229 21.73 -8.67 -5.53
C PRO A 229 20.66 -8.15 -4.54
N ASP A 230 21.05 -7.28 -3.61
CA ASP A 230 20.24 -6.78 -2.50
C ASP A 230 19.82 -5.30 -2.63
N VAL A 231 20.34 -4.58 -3.64
CA VAL A 231 20.07 -3.15 -3.84
C VAL A 231 19.61 -2.86 -5.27
N MET A 232 18.47 -2.20 -5.39
CA MET A 232 17.89 -1.69 -6.62
C MET A 232 18.17 -0.20 -6.81
N LYS A 233 18.25 0.23 -8.08
CA LYS A 233 18.33 1.64 -8.50
C LYS A 233 17.23 1.95 -9.52
N LEU A 234 16.91 3.24 -9.66
CA LEU A 234 15.95 3.74 -10.65
C LEU A 234 16.55 3.67 -12.06
N GLN A 235 15.81 3.06 -12.99
CA GLN A 235 16.13 3.11 -14.41
C GLN A 235 15.83 4.51 -14.99
N LYS A 236 16.21 4.74 -16.25
CA LYS A 236 15.75 5.91 -17.01
C LYS A 236 14.63 5.47 -17.94
N ILE A 237 13.48 6.09 -17.83
CA ILE A 237 12.26 5.75 -18.57
C ILE A 237 11.72 6.93 -19.38
N GLY A 238 10.85 6.64 -20.35
CA GLY A 238 10.23 7.64 -21.20
C GLY A 238 11.19 8.29 -22.22
N ALA A 239 10.63 9.14 -23.09
CA ALA A 239 11.38 9.81 -24.15
C ALA A 239 12.51 10.70 -23.60
N ASP A 240 12.25 11.36 -22.46
CA ASP A 240 13.19 12.28 -21.81
C ASP A 240 14.15 11.60 -20.84
N LYS A 241 14.14 10.26 -20.75
CA LYS A 241 15.02 9.46 -19.90
C LYS A 241 14.99 9.89 -18.42
N GLN A 242 13.79 10.12 -17.91
CA GLN A 242 13.52 10.52 -16.52
C GLN A 242 13.60 9.34 -15.55
N ARG A 243 13.71 9.63 -14.26
CA ARG A 243 13.78 8.59 -13.20
C ARG A 243 12.42 8.09 -12.74
N TYR A 244 11.38 8.84 -13.08
CA TYR A 244 9.99 8.54 -12.79
C TYR A 244 9.14 9.30 -13.81
N LYS A 245 7.90 8.85 -14.01
CA LYS A 245 6.83 9.66 -14.64
C LYS A 245 5.78 10.00 -13.59
N LYS A 246 4.96 11.00 -13.89
CA LYS A 246 3.84 11.42 -13.05
C LYS A 246 2.55 11.33 -13.85
N HIS A 247 1.54 10.76 -13.21
CA HIS A 247 0.19 10.65 -13.74
C HIS A 247 -0.76 11.41 -12.81
N PHE A 248 -1.66 12.19 -13.38
CA PHE A 248 -2.63 12.99 -12.63
C PHE A 248 -4.03 12.42 -12.84
N VAL A 249 -4.74 12.19 -11.74
CA VAL A 249 -6.03 11.50 -11.75
C VAL A 249 -7.07 12.34 -11.00
N TRP A 250 -8.21 12.61 -11.62
CA TRP A 250 -9.30 13.33 -10.95
C TRP A 250 -10.06 12.38 -10.02
N LEU A 251 -9.81 12.48 -8.73
CA LEU A 251 -10.48 11.72 -7.67
C LEU A 251 -11.30 12.63 -6.73
N ASN A 252 -11.71 13.80 -7.25
CA ASN A 252 -12.57 14.76 -6.55
C ASN A 252 -12.06 15.16 -5.14
N GLY A 253 -10.74 15.33 -5.00
CA GLY A 253 -10.11 15.73 -3.73
C GLY A 253 -9.66 14.58 -2.84
N LEU A 254 -9.89 13.33 -3.24
CA LEU A 254 -9.40 12.15 -2.55
C LEU A 254 -7.98 11.78 -3.02
N GLY A 255 -7.20 11.20 -2.12
CA GLY A 255 -5.89 10.58 -2.38
C GLY A 255 -6.03 9.12 -2.78
N ILE A 256 -4.96 8.53 -3.33
CA ILE A 256 -4.90 7.10 -3.66
C ILE A 256 -4.46 6.33 -2.42
N ARG A 257 -5.34 5.45 -1.93
CA ARG A 257 -5.12 4.58 -0.77
C ARG A 257 -4.54 3.24 -1.17
N ASP A 258 -5.04 2.66 -2.25
CA ASP A 258 -4.53 1.38 -2.76
C ASP A 258 -4.70 1.28 -4.28
N LEU A 259 -3.91 0.41 -4.91
CA LEU A 259 -3.94 0.11 -6.34
C LEU A 259 -4.08 -1.40 -6.56
N CYS A 260 -5.06 -1.79 -7.37
CA CYS A 260 -5.23 -3.19 -7.76
C CYS A 260 -5.32 -3.33 -9.27
N LEU A 261 -4.48 -4.20 -9.85
CA LEU A 261 -4.55 -4.54 -11.28
C LEU A 261 -5.75 -5.42 -11.60
N ASP A 262 -6.42 -5.10 -12.71
CA ASP A 262 -7.49 -5.87 -13.34
C ASP A 262 -7.17 -5.97 -14.85
N GLY A 263 -6.34 -6.95 -15.21
CA GLY A 263 -5.73 -7.03 -16.54
C GLY A 263 -4.84 -5.80 -16.81
N ASP A 264 -5.19 -5.01 -17.82
CA ASP A 264 -4.51 -3.76 -18.17
C ASP A 264 -5.13 -2.52 -17.47
N ASP A 265 -6.26 -2.69 -16.78
CA ASP A 265 -6.93 -1.64 -16.02
C ASP A 265 -6.32 -1.50 -14.61
N LEU A 266 -6.38 -0.29 -14.06
CA LEU A 266 -6.03 -0.01 -12.68
C LEU A 266 -7.29 0.33 -11.88
N LEU A 267 -7.60 -0.48 -10.88
CA LEU A 267 -8.54 -0.12 -9.83
C LEU A 267 -7.83 0.73 -8.78
N ILE A 268 -8.50 1.79 -8.34
CA ILE A 268 -7.97 2.79 -7.41
C ILE A 268 -8.94 2.88 -6.23
N LEU A 269 -8.48 2.50 -5.04
CA LEU A 269 -9.15 2.89 -3.80
C LEU A 269 -8.77 4.34 -3.50
N ALA A 270 -9.77 5.21 -3.37
CA ALA A 270 -9.58 6.63 -3.14
C ALA A 270 -10.26 7.05 -1.83
N GLY A 271 -9.53 7.80 -0.99
CA GLY A 271 -10.02 8.23 0.32
C GLY A 271 -9.43 9.57 0.79
N PRO A 272 -9.84 10.09 1.95
CA PRO A 272 -9.34 11.35 2.49
C PRO A 272 -7.83 11.34 2.71
N THR A 273 -7.13 12.48 2.60
CA THR A 273 -5.68 12.55 2.83
C THR A 273 -5.29 12.83 4.29
N MET A 274 -6.21 13.40 5.06
CA MET A 274 -6.01 13.75 6.46
C MET A 274 -6.79 12.81 7.37
N VAL A 275 -6.62 12.96 8.68
CA VAL A 275 -7.34 12.20 9.72
C VAL A 275 -8.79 12.66 9.83
N LEU A 276 -9.60 12.39 8.81
CA LEU A 276 -11.05 12.53 8.85
C LEU A 276 -11.71 11.28 8.31
N ASP A 277 -12.90 10.98 8.84
CA ASP A 277 -13.79 10.02 8.22
C ASP A 277 -14.52 10.73 7.07
N GLY A 278 -14.51 10.13 5.90
CA GLY A 278 -15.00 10.75 4.68
C GLY A 278 -15.19 9.75 3.58
N LYS A 279 -15.66 10.24 2.43
CA LYS A 279 -15.94 9.40 1.27
C LYS A 279 -14.77 8.51 0.91
N VAL A 280 -15.06 7.22 0.74
CA VAL A 280 -14.13 6.24 0.23
C VAL A 280 -14.74 5.58 -1.00
N GLN A 281 -14.03 5.63 -2.12
CA GLN A 281 -14.58 5.30 -3.43
C GLN A 281 -13.61 4.42 -4.21
N VAL A 282 -14.14 3.51 -5.03
CA VAL A 282 -13.34 2.71 -5.96
C VAL A 282 -13.55 3.21 -7.37
N TYR A 283 -12.45 3.50 -8.05
CA TYR A 283 -12.45 3.94 -9.44
C TYR A 283 -11.75 2.93 -10.34
N ARG A 284 -12.14 2.88 -11.62
CA ARG A 284 -11.45 2.14 -12.68
C ARG A 284 -10.84 3.11 -13.67
N LEU A 285 -9.52 3.05 -13.77
CA LEU A 285 -8.76 3.69 -14.82
C LEU A 285 -8.49 2.69 -15.94
N LYS A 286 -9.27 2.80 -17.02
CA LYS A 286 -9.19 1.91 -18.18
C LYS A 286 -7.83 2.01 -18.87
N ASN A 287 -7.23 0.86 -19.17
CA ASN A 287 -5.88 0.74 -19.73
C ASN A 287 -4.86 1.56 -18.92
N GLY A 288 -5.03 1.59 -17.59
CA GLY A 288 -4.24 2.39 -16.66
C GLY A 288 -2.75 2.04 -16.69
N VAL A 289 -2.40 0.79 -17.02
CA VAL A 289 -0.99 0.43 -17.18
C VAL A 289 -0.35 1.13 -18.39
N ASN A 290 -1.11 1.63 -19.36
CA ASN A 290 -0.59 2.31 -20.55
C ASN A 290 -0.93 3.80 -20.59
N MET A 291 -1.02 4.44 -19.42
CA MET A 291 -1.24 5.89 -19.31
C MET A 291 -0.23 6.71 -20.13
N GLN A 292 -0.74 7.75 -20.80
CA GLN A 292 0.07 8.70 -21.53
C GLN A 292 0.60 9.79 -20.60
N GLU A 293 1.86 10.18 -20.81
CA GLU A 293 2.46 11.32 -20.12
C GLU A 293 1.77 12.63 -20.51
N ASN A 294 1.72 13.59 -19.58
CA ASN A 294 1.13 14.92 -19.79
C ASN A 294 -0.38 14.90 -20.14
N VAL A 295 -1.09 13.83 -19.76
CA VAL A 295 -2.54 13.71 -19.89
C VAL A 295 -3.20 13.71 -18.51
N LEU A 296 -4.32 14.40 -18.40
CA LEU A 296 -5.18 14.37 -17.23
C LEU A 296 -6.16 13.20 -17.32
N ASN A 297 -6.15 12.32 -16.33
CA ASN A 297 -6.95 11.09 -16.32
C ASN A 297 -8.24 11.28 -15.53
N ASN A 298 -9.36 10.83 -16.09
CA ASN A 298 -10.69 10.88 -15.48
C ASN A 298 -11.25 9.45 -15.43
N PRO A 299 -11.01 8.72 -14.33
CA PRO A 299 -11.43 7.33 -14.23
C PRO A 299 -12.93 7.21 -14.00
N GLU A 300 -13.47 6.02 -14.26
CA GLU A 300 -14.87 5.66 -14.02
C GLU A 300 -15.07 5.35 -12.53
N LEU A 301 -16.07 5.96 -11.89
CA LEU A 301 -16.45 5.61 -10.52
C LEU A 301 -17.20 4.29 -10.53
N LEU A 302 -16.69 3.27 -9.83
CA LEU A 302 -17.32 1.96 -9.71
C LEU A 302 -18.13 1.80 -8.42
N LEU A 303 -17.56 2.18 -7.27
CA LEU A 303 -18.19 1.95 -5.96
C LEU A 303 -18.08 3.18 -5.06
N ASP A 304 -19.12 3.39 -4.26
CA ASP A 304 -19.09 4.24 -3.06
C ASP A 304 -19.11 3.27 -1.85
N LEU A 305 -17.99 3.16 -1.15
CA LEU A 305 -17.82 2.20 -0.06
C LEU A 305 -18.35 2.79 1.26
N PRO A 306 -19.00 1.96 2.11
CA PRO A 306 -19.39 2.40 3.44
C PRO A 306 -18.14 2.65 4.30
N TYR A 307 -18.23 3.64 5.18
CA TYR A 307 -17.22 3.94 6.20
C TYR A 307 -17.90 4.35 7.51
N GLY A 308 -17.21 4.14 8.63
CA GLY A 308 -17.70 4.44 9.97
C GLY A 308 -17.38 5.86 10.46
N ASN A 309 -17.53 6.09 11.76
CA ASN A 309 -17.18 7.36 12.41
C ASN A 309 -16.20 7.09 13.53
N GLY A 310 -14.92 7.25 13.21
CA GLY A 310 -13.78 6.81 14.02
C GLY A 310 -13.39 5.34 13.80
N ASP A 311 -14.11 4.62 12.93
CA ASP A 311 -13.91 3.19 12.64
C ASP A 311 -14.25 2.85 11.18
N ASP A 312 -14.01 1.59 10.78
CA ASP A 312 -14.37 1.03 9.48
C ASP A 312 -13.88 1.89 8.31
N ARG A 313 -12.57 2.14 8.25
CA ARG A 313 -11.96 2.87 7.13
C ARG A 313 -11.42 1.89 6.11
N PRO A 314 -12.01 1.75 4.91
CA PRO A 314 -11.41 0.92 3.89
C PRO A 314 -10.00 1.43 3.56
N GLU A 315 -9.00 0.55 3.66
CA GLU A 315 -7.58 0.90 3.38
C GLU A 315 -6.95 0.00 2.32
N GLY A 316 -7.33 -1.29 2.23
CA GLY A 316 -6.76 -2.22 1.26
C GLY A 316 -7.82 -2.93 0.41
N ILE A 317 -7.51 -3.18 -0.86
CA ILE A 317 -8.39 -3.87 -1.81
C ILE A 317 -7.68 -4.94 -2.63
N THR A 318 -8.39 -6.02 -2.97
CA THR A 318 -7.88 -6.99 -3.93
C THR A 318 -9.00 -7.66 -4.71
N LEU A 319 -8.74 -8.01 -5.96
CA LEU A 319 -9.70 -8.77 -6.77
C LEU A 319 -10.00 -10.11 -6.11
N PHE A 320 -11.28 -10.48 -6.10
CA PHE A 320 -11.76 -11.69 -5.43
C PHE A 320 -12.60 -12.60 -6.33
N ASN A 321 -12.51 -12.36 -7.64
CA ASN A 321 -13.27 -13.05 -8.69
C ASN A 321 -13.07 -14.57 -8.66
N ASP A 322 -11.84 -15.03 -8.43
CA ASP A 322 -11.50 -16.46 -8.47
C ASP A 322 -12.16 -17.25 -7.33
N ILE A 323 -12.49 -16.59 -6.22
CA ILE A 323 -13.18 -17.22 -5.09
C ILE A 323 -14.70 -17.13 -5.25
N THR A 324 -15.22 -15.98 -5.68
CA THR A 324 -16.68 -15.77 -5.76
C THR A 324 -17.31 -16.27 -7.06
N GLY A 325 -16.51 -16.43 -8.12
CA GLY A 325 -16.97 -16.72 -9.47
C GLY A 325 -17.61 -15.54 -10.21
N VAL A 326 -17.61 -14.33 -9.63
CA VAL A 326 -18.17 -13.10 -10.22
C VAL A 326 -17.23 -11.91 -10.01
N PRO A 327 -17.31 -10.85 -10.82
CA PRO A 327 -16.55 -9.62 -10.59
C PRO A 327 -16.80 -9.07 -9.18
N SER A 328 -15.74 -9.07 -8.36
CA SER A 328 -15.81 -8.74 -6.94
C SER A 328 -14.48 -8.27 -6.38
N LEU A 329 -14.57 -7.53 -5.29
CA LEU A 329 -13.44 -6.93 -4.58
C LEU A 329 -13.55 -7.27 -3.09
N LEU A 330 -12.49 -7.85 -2.54
CA LEU A 330 -12.31 -7.99 -1.10
C LEU A 330 -11.72 -6.68 -0.56
N VAL A 331 -12.29 -6.18 0.53
CA VAL A 331 -11.93 -4.91 1.16
C VAL A 331 -11.62 -5.15 2.64
N VAL A 332 -10.47 -4.65 3.09
CA VAL A 332 -10.04 -4.63 4.49
C VAL A 332 -10.04 -3.21 5.04
N TYR A 333 -10.03 -3.10 6.37
CA TYR A 333 -10.30 -1.86 7.08
C TYR A 333 -9.23 -1.56 8.14
N ASP A 334 -8.75 -0.32 8.18
CA ASP A 334 -8.12 0.26 9.37
C ASP A 334 -9.19 0.56 10.41
N SER A 335 -8.81 0.40 11.68
CA SER A 335 -9.62 0.71 12.84
C SER A 335 -11.00 0.06 12.74
N PRO A 336 -11.07 -1.27 12.51
CA PRO A 336 -12.33 -1.96 12.28
C PRO A 336 -13.27 -1.79 13.48
N ALA A 337 -14.55 -1.58 13.19
CA ALA A 337 -15.60 -1.45 14.18
C ALA A 337 -15.68 -2.70 15.05
N GLN A 338 -16.13 -2.53 16.29
CA GLN A 338 -16.12 -3.60 17.30
C GLN A 338 -16.89 -4.86 16.87
N ASN A 339 -17.89 -4.72 15.99
CA ASN A 339 -18.66 -5.84 15.44
C ASN A 339 -17.94 -6.63 14.33
N ARG A 340 -16.85 -6.10 13.75
CA ARG A 340 -15.96 -6.84 12.83
C ARG A 340 -14.94 -7.70 13.57
N LEU A 341 -14.67 -7.39 14.84
CA LEU A 341 -13.73 -8.14 15.66
C LEU A 341 -14.39 -9.43 16.18
N VAL A 342 -13.82 -10.57 15.79
CA VAL A 342 -14.35 -11.90 16.12
C VAL A 342 -13.40 -12.60 17.10
N GLY A 343 -13.82 -12.67 18.36
CA GLY A 343 -12.97 -13.19 19.43
C GLY A 343 -11.65 -12.40 19.53
N ASP A 344 -10.60 -13.10 19.97
CA ASP A 344 -9.29 -12.47 20.23
C ASP A 344 -8.37 -12.43 19.00
N SER A 345 -8.75 -13.07 17.89
CA SER A 345 -7.86 -13.27 16.75
C SER A 345 -8.48 -13.07 15.36
N GLY A 346 -9.80 -12.90 15.29
CA GLY A 346 -10.51 -12.71 14.03
C GLY A 346 -10.84 -11.25 13.74
N VAL A 347 -10.86 -10.91 12.45
CA VAL A 347 -11.44 -9.67 11.91
C VAL A 347 -12.21 -9.98 10.62
N MET A 348 -13.34 -9.31 10.40
CA MET A 348 -14.19 -9.48 9.21
C MET A 348 -13.83 -8.48 8.11
N ALA A 349 -13.59 -9.00 6.91
CA ALA A 349 -13.44 -8.24 5.67
C ALA A 349 -14.72 -8.37 4.82
N ASP A 350 -14.95 -7.38 3.95
CA ASP A 350 -16.18 -7.32 3.13
C ASP A 350 -15.86 -7.63 1.67
N VAL A 351 -16.76 -8.37 1.02
CA VAL A 351 -16.67 -8.65 -0.42
C VAL A 351 -17.78 -7.91 -1.14
N PHE A 352 -17.41 -6.97 -2.00
CA PHE A 352 -18.35 -6.19 -2.81
C PHE A 352 -18.38 -6.69 -4.25
N SER A 353 -19.54 -6.60 -4.90
CA SER A 353 -19.67 -6.83 -6.34
C SER A 353 -19.13 -5.64 -7.13
N LEU A 354 -18.52 -5.91 -8.28
CA LEU A 354 -18.06 -4.92 -9.26
C LEU A 354 -18.98 -4.79 -10.49
N ASP A 355 -20.13 -5.48 -10.48
CA ASP A 355 -21.12 -5.51 -11.58
C ASP A 355 -22.13 -4.36 -11.56
#